data_AF-A0A6B3G5Y5-F1
#
_entry.id   AF-A0A6B3G5Y5-F1
#
_cell.length_a   1.000
_cell.length_b   1.000
_cell.length_c   1.000
_cell.angle_alpha   90.00
_cell.angle_beta   90.00
_cell.angle_gamma   90.00
#
_symmetry.space_group_name_H-M   'P 1'
#
loop_
_entity.id
_entity.type
_entity.pdbx_description
1 polymer ?
#
loop_
_entity_poly.entity_id
_entity_poly.type
_entity_poly.pdbx_seq_one_letter_code
_entity_poly.pdbx_strand_id
1 'polypeptide(L)'
;WPAVRSAVLDAWRDRADAEGVSRVVPVIELLDDDVDLAPARHLPRPASGGGASGLGEVRERLTETLRLTTGLVPPAASPAEPAHRPLTTVGELARAGALFLHSGTAVPGSTAAPVLTEHDVLTGAAPAALPPAGQEAPGGA
;
A
#
# COMPACT_ATOMS: atom_id res chain seq x y z
N TRP A 1 16.58 10.41 15.88
CA TRP A 1 17.58 9.32 15.79
C TRP A 1 18.52 9.12 17.01
N PRO A 2 18.28 9.62 18.25
CA PRO A 2 19.20 9.34 19.37
C PRO A 2 19.40 7.85 19.70
N ALA A 3 18.32 7.07 19.73
CA ALA A 3 18.36 5.64 20.09
C ALA A 3 19.17 4.78 19.11
N VAL A 4 19.09 5.07 17.82
CA VAL A 4 19.87 4.37 16.79
C VAL A 4 21.35 4.73 16.92
N ARG A 5 21.66 6.01 17.13
CA ARG A 5 23.03 6.47 17.35
C ARG A 5 23.66 5.81 18.58
N SER A 6 22.94 5.73 19.70
CA SER A 6 23.47 5.05 20.89
C SER A 6 23.73 3.58 20.62
N ALA A 7 22.77 2.85 20.02
CA ALA A 7 22.92 1.44 19.69
C ALA A 7 24.15 1.17 18.79
N VAL A 8 24.36 1.98 17.75
CA VAL A 8 25.52 1.84 16.86
C VAL A 8 26.84 2.13 17.56
N LEU A 9 26.90 3.22 18.35
CA LEU A 9 28.14 3.61 19.04
C LEU A 9 28.50 2.66 20.18
N ASP A 10 27.52 2.11 20.88
CA ASP A 10 27.72 1.09 21.90
C ASP A 10 28.27 -0.19 21.27
N ALA A 11 27.63 -0.71 20.21
CA ALA A 11 28.11 -1.88 19.49
C ALA A 11 29.53 -1.70 18.90
N TRP A 12 29.84 -0.51 18.37
CA TRP A 12 31.17 -0.19 17.85
C TRP A 12 32.24 -0.09 18.95
N ARG A 13 31.92 0.50 20.10
CA ARG A 13 32.83 0.62 21.24
C ARG A 13 33.14 -0.74 21.85
N ASP A 14 32.10 -1.55 22.05
CA ASP A 14 32.21 -2.81 22.77
C ASP A 14 32.74 -3.94 21.87
N ARG A 15 32.72 -3.74 20.54
CA ARG A 15 33.12 -4.75 19.54
C ARG A 15 32.48 -6.10 19.87
N ALA A 16 31.17 -6.07 20.08
CA ALA A 16 30.40 -7.21 20.53
C ALA A 16 29.34 -7.60 19.51
N ASP A 17 29.11 -8.91 19.42
CA ASP A 17 27.98 -9.47 18.69
C ASP A 17 26.69 -9.20 19.46
N ALA A 18 25.66 -8.78 18.74
CA ALA A 18 24.30 -8.67 19.23
C ALA A 18 23.36 -9.26 18.17
N GLU A 19 22.61 -10.28 18.54
CA GLU A 19 21.75 -11.01 17.61
C GLU A 19 20.79 -10.07 16.86
N GLY A 20 20.81 -10.14 15.52
CA GLY A 20 19.99 -9.30 14.65
C GLY A 20 20.36 -7.81 14.63
N VAL A 21 21.40 -7.37 15.35
CA VAL A 21 21.79 -5.96 15.50
C VAL A 21 23.23 -5.70 15.07
N SER A 22 24.21 -6.45 15.58
CA SER A 22 25.63 -6.29 15.25
C SER A 22 26.38 -7.62 15.22
N ARG A 23 27.42 -7.70 14.39
CA ARG A 23 28.36 -8.81 14.37
C ARG A 23 29.77 -8.31 14.08
N VAL A 24 30.74 -8.81 14.81
CA VAL A 24 32.16 -8.63 14.54
C VAL A 24 32.58 -9.66 13.50
N VAL A 25 33.02 -9.16 12.34
CA VAL A 25 33.43 -9.99 11.20
C VAL A 25 34.93 -9.81 10.97
N PRO A 26 35.72 -10.90 10.87
CA PRO A 26 37.12 -10.82 10.50
C PRO A 26 37.30 -10.13 9.14
N VAL A 27 38.32 -9.29 9.00
CA VAL A 27 38.55 -8.53 7.74
C VAL A 27 38.71 -9.45 6.52
N ILE A 28 39.28 -10.65 6.69
CA ILE A 28 39.46 -11.61 5.60
C ILE A 28 38.11 -12.13 5.06
N GLU A 29 37.08 -12.20 5.91
CA GLU A 29 35.74 -12.61 5.51
C GLU A 29 34.98 -11.48 4.79
N LEU A 30 35.48 -10.24 4.85
CA LEU A 30 34.93 -9.08 4.13
C LEU A 30 35.59 -8.86 2.76
N LEU A 31 36.69 -9.54 2.47
CA LEU A 31 37.46 -9.42 1.24
C LEU A 31 37.18 -10.62 0.33
N ASP A 32 35.91 -10.85 0.01
CA ASP A 32 35.49 -11.83 -1.00
C ASP A 32 35.49 -11.22 -2.41
N ASP A 33 35.26 -12.06 -3.44
CA ASP A 33 35.36 -11.63 -4.84
C ASP A 33 34.36 -10.51 -5.21
N ASP A 34 33.24 -10.40 -4.50
CA ASP A 34 32.18 -9.41 -4.76
C ASP A 34 32.20 -8.18 -3.82
N VAL A 35 33.04 -8.18 -2.77
CA VAL A 35 33.20 -7.13 -1.74
C VAL A 35 31.86 -6.49 -1.32
N ASP A 36 30.99 -7.27 -0.69
CA ASP A 36 29.69 -6.78 -0.17
C ASP A 36 29.73 -6.54 1.34
N LEU A 37 29.66 -5.27 1.72
CA LEU A 37 29.63 -4.81 3.11
C LEU A 37 28.21 -4.61 3.67
N ALA A 38 27.17 -5.00 2.91
CA ALA A 38 25.79 -4.92 3.38
C ALA A 38 25.62 -5.72 4.69
N PRO A 39 25.16 -5.10 5.79
CA PRO A 39 25.02 -5.78 7.08
C PRO A 39 24.18 -7.06 7.00
N ALA A 40 23.19 -7.10 6.11
CA ALA A 40 22.30 -8.25 5.92
C ALA A 40 23.03 -9.54 5.48
N ARG A 41 24.21 -9.43 4.87
CA ARG A 41 25.04 -10.57 4.49
C ARG A 41 25.76 -11.20 5.67
N HIS A 42 26.05 -10.39 6.69
CA HIS A 42 26.91 -10.75 7.82
C HIS A 42 26.13 -10.98 9.12
N LEU A 43 25.01 -10.30 9.29
CA LEU A 43 24.10 -10.51 10.42
C LEU A 43 23.45 -11.89 10.27
N PRO A 44 23.51 -12.75 11.31
CA PRO A 44 22.67 -13.93 11.34
C PRO A 44 21.24 -13.46 11.14
N ARG A 45 20.49 -14.10 10.22
CA ARG A 45 19.05 -13.89 10.17
C ARG A 45 18.55 -14.17 11.59
N PRO A 46 17.85 -13.22 12.24
CA PRO A 46 17.31 -13.51 13.56
C PRO A 46 16.56 -14.82 13.42
N ALA A 47 16.90 -15.79 14.27
CA ALA A 47 16.14 -17.02 14.29
C ALA A 47 14.68 -16.60 14.36
N SER A 48 13.82 -17.17 13.53
CA SER A 48 12.39 -17.01 13.70
C SER A 48 12.08 -17.66 15.04
N GLY A 49 12.26 -16.90 16.13
CA GLY A 49 12.08 -17.31 17.50
C GLY A 49 10.60 -17.54 17.67
N GLY A 50 10.16 -18.73 17.31
CA GLY A 50 8.74 -19.00 17.16
C GLY A 50 8.50 -20.06 16.11
N GLY A 51 8.42 -21.31 16.56
CA GLY A 51 7.45 -22.23 15.97
C GLY A 51 6.03 -21.66 16.11
N ALA A 52 5.00 -22.49 15.90
CA ALA A 52 3.60 -22.05 15.94
C ALA A 52 3.21 -21.21 17.17
N SER A 53 3.90 -21.34 18.31
CA SER A 53 3.73 -20.50 19.51
C SER A 53 4.06 -19.02 19.30
N GLY A 54 5.12 -18.69 18.53
CA GLY A 54 5.52 -17.30 18.27
C GLY A 54 4.55 -16.56 17.34
N LEU A 55 3.79 -17.30 16.51
CA LEU A 55 2.70 -16.72 15.72
C LEU A 55 1.56 -16.20 16.60
N GLY A 56 1.34 -16.79 17.78
CA GLY A 56 0.36 -16.31 18.75
C GLY A 56 0.70 -14.91 19.26
N GLU A 57 1.94 -14.72 19.69
CA GLU A 57 2.46 -13.42 20.16
C GLU A 57 2.45 -12.36 19.06
N VAL A 58 2.84 -12.74 17.84
CA VAL A 58 2.79 -11.84 16.67
C VAL A 58 1.34 -11.43 16.37
N ARG A 59 0.39 -12.37 16.42
CA ARG A 59 -1.03 -12.09 16.21
C ARG A 59 -1.58 -11.15 17.27
N GLU A 60 -1.22 -11.36 18.54
CA GLU A 60 -1.65 -10.50 19.65
C GLU A 60 -1.10 -9.08 19.49
N ARG A 61 0.20 -8.96 19.19
CA ARG A 61 0.84 -7.65 18.95
C ARG A 61 0.23 -6.92 17.74
N LEU A 62 -0.05 -7.64 16.66
CA LEU A 62 -0.71 -7.08 15.48
C LEU A 62 -2.12 -6.61 15.80
N THR A 63 -2.89 -7.43 16.52
CA THR A 63 -4.26 -7.11 16.93
C THR A 63 -4.29 -5.85 17.80
N GLU A 64 -3.38 -5.74 18.76
CA GLU A 64 -3.27 -4.56 19.60
C GLU A 64 -2.87 -3.31 18.81
N THR A 65 -1.92 -3.45 17.88
CA THR A 65 -1.49 -2.34 17.01
C THR A 65 -2.64 -1.85 16.13
N LEU A 66 -3.42 -2.77 15.55
CA LEU A 66 -4.60 -2.42 14.75
C LEU A 66 -5.67 -1.73 15.60
N ARG A 67 -5.94 -2.22 16.82
CA ARG A 67 -6.87 -1.60 17.76
C ARG A 67 -6.48 -0.17 18.11
N LEU A 68 -5.20 0.06 18.42
CA LEU A 68 -4.66 1.40 18.68
C LEU A 68 -4.78 2.30 17.45
N THR A 69 -4.52 1.76 16.26
CA THR A 69 -4.65 2.50 15.00
C THR A 69 -6.10 2.96 14.80
N THR A 70 -7.10 2.10 15.04
CA THR A 70 -8.52 2.50 14.95
C THR A 70 -8.87 3.66 15.88
N GLY A 71 -8.24 3.76 17.05
CA GLY A 71 -8.44 4.89 17.97
C GLY A 71 -7.71 6.18 17.56
N LEU A 72 -6.73 6.08 16.67
CA LEU A 72 -5.94 7.23 16.17
C LEU A 72 -6.39 7.68 14.78
N VAL A 73 -7.19 6.88 14.06
CA VAL A 73 -7.78 7.27 12.78
C VAL A 73 -8.70 8.46 13.03
N PRO A 74 -8.42 9.64 12.45
CA PRO A 74 -9.32 10.78 12.56
C PRO A 74 -10.69 10.40 11.96
N PRO A 75 -11.79 10.95 12.50
CA PRO A 75 -13.11 10.72 11.91
C PRO A 75 -13.07 11.10 10.42
N ALA A 76 -13.83 10.37 9.61
CA ALA A 76 -13.97 10.68 8.19
C ALA A 76 -14.28 12.17 8.04
N ALA A 77 -13.45 12.88 7.28
CA ALA A 77 -13.63 14.31 7.10
C ALA A 77 -15.04 14.54 6.54
N SER A 78 -15.83 15.36 7.24
CA SER A 78 -17.07 15.87 6.66
C SER A 78 -16.72 16.51 5.32
N PRO A 79 -17.55 16.30 4.28
CA PRO A 79 -17.34 16.98 3.01
C PRO A 79 -17.30 18.49 3.30
N ALA A 80 -16.11 19.08 3.14
CA ALA A 80 -15.94 20.51 3.32
C ALA A 80 -16.65 21.24 2.19
N GLU A 81 -17.10 22.48 2.45
CA GLU A 81 -17.55 23.33 1.36
C GLU A 81 -16.46 23.39 0.28
N PRO A 82 -16.81 23.25 -1.00
CA PRO A 82 -15.83 23.24 -2.06
C PRO A 82 -15.05 24.55 -2.02
N ALA A 83 -13.76 24.46 -1.67
CA ALA A 83 -12.85 25.58 -1.82
C ALA A 83 -12.90 26.06 -3.28
N HIS A 84 -12.87 27.37 -3.51
CA HIS A 84 -12.90 27.96 -4.85
C HIS A 84 -11.59 27.60 -5.58
N ARG A 85 -11.59 26.44 -6.24
CA ARG A 85 -10.47 25.91 -7.00
C ARG A 85 -10.67 26.27 -8.47
N PRO A 86 -9.60 26.49 -9.24
CA PRO A 86 -9.68 26.58 -10.69
C PRO A 86 -10.43 25.34 -11.22
N LEU A 87 -11.52 25.59 -11.95
CA LEU A 87 -12.31 24.53 -12.56
C LEU A 87 -11.74 24.23 -13.95
N THR A 88 -11.73 22.95 -14.32
CA THR A 88 -11.57 22.51 -15.71
C THR A 88 -12.77 21.63 -16.04
N THR A 89 -13.19 21.64 -17.29
CA THR A 89 -14.32 20.81 -17.71
C THR A 89 -13.87 19.37 -17.93
N VAL A 90 -14.78 18.42 -17.74
CA VAL A 90 -14.55 17.00 -18.06
C VAL A 90 -14.11 16.84 -19.54
N GLY A 91 -14.67 17.66 -20.44
CA GLY A 91 -14.32 17.66 -21.86
C GLY A 91 -12.89 18.15 -22.15
N GLU A 92 -12.38 19.11 -21.38
CA GLU A 92 -10.99 19.56 -21.48
C GLU A 92 -10.01 18.49 -21.02
N LEU A 93 -10.31 17.82 -19.89
CA LEU A 93 -9.51 16.69 -19.41
C LEU A 93 -9.47 15.54 -20.42
N ALA A 94 -10.62 15.24 -21.05
CA ALA A 94 -10.71 14.23 -22.10
C ALA A 94 -9.87 14.61 -23.33
N ARG A 95 -9.95 15.87 -23.78
CA ARG A 95 -9.17 16.37 -24.93
C ARG A 95 -7.66 16.36 -24.66
N ALA A 96 -7.25 16.68 -23.43
CA ALA A 96 -5.85 16.65 -23.01
C ALA A 96 -5.32 15.23 -22.78
N GLY A 97 -6.16 14.19 -22.85
CA GLY A 97 -5.79 12.80 -22.58
C GLY A 97 -5.56 12.49 -21.10
N ALA A 98 -5.95 13.40 -20.19
CA ALA A 98 -5.84 13.21 -18.75
C ALA A 98 -7.00 12.37 -18.18
N LEU A 99 -8.07 12.17 -18.95
CA LEU A 99 -9.25 11.39 -18.59
C LEU A 99 -9.74 10.56 -19.78
N PHE A 100 -10.05 9.29 -19.55
CA PHE A 100 -10.71 8.41 -20.53
C PHE A 100 -12.14 8.10 -20.08
N LEU A 101 -13.13 8.52 -20.87
CA LEU A 101 -14.54 8.21 -20.61
C LEU A 101 -14.93 6.94 -21.37
N HIS A 102 -15.42 5.96 -20.62
CA HIS A 102 -15.99 4.74 -21.17
C HIS A 102 -17.51 4.81 -21.01
N SER A 103 -18.25 4.73 -22.11
CA SER A 103 -19.71 4.64 -22.03
C SER A 103 -20.11 3.30 -21.40
N GLY A 104 -21.14 3.34 -20.56
CA GLY A 104 -21.75 2.14 -19.94
C GLY A 104 -22.48 1.23 -20.91
N THR A 105 -22.03 1.11 -22.15
CA THR A 105 -22.50 0.07 -23.08
C THR A 105 -21.73 -1.20 -22.74
N ALA A 106 -22.42 -2.22 -22.23
CA ALA A 106 -21.78 -3.49 -21.94
C ALA A 106 -21.09 -4.03 -23.20
N VAL A 107 -19.77 -4.16 -23.17
CA VAL A 107 -19.02 -4.87 -24.22
C VAL A 107 -19.21 -6.36 -23.99
N PRO A 108 -19.61 -7.16 -25.01
CA PRO A 108 -19.71 -8.60 -24.88
C PRO A 108 -18.39 -9.19 -24.35
N GLY A 109 -18.45 -9.91 -23.23
CA GLY A 109 -17.27 -10.49 -22.57
C GLY A 109 -16.59 -9.62 -21.50
N SER A 110 -17.07 -8.39 -21.25
CA SER A 110 -16.61 -7.57 -20.12
C SER A 110 -17.41 -7.86 -18.86
N THR A 111 -16.75 -7.93 -17.70
CA THR A 111 -17.43 -7.93 -16.40
C THR A 111 -18.25 -6.64 -16.26
N ALA A 112 -19.53 -6.76 -15.89
CA ALA A 112 -20.38 -5.60 -15.65
C ALA A 112 -19.88 -4.85 -14.40
N ALA A 113 -19.31 -3.66 -14.61
CA ALA A 113 -18.88 -2.77 -13.54
C ALA A 113 -19.94 -1.67 -13.33
N PRO A 114 -20.18 -1.23 -12.09
CA PRO A 114 -21.07 -0.10 -11.83
C PRO A 114 -20.64 1.15 -12.61
N VAL A 115 -21.60 1.83 -13.23
CA VAL A 115 -21.41 3.06 -13.99
C VAL A 115 -21.90 4.26 -13.19
N LEU A 116 -21.19 5.37 -13.32
CA LEU A 116 -21.62 6.66 -12.78
C LEU A 116 -22.79 7.19 -13.60
N THR A 117 -23.91 7.48 -12.95
CA THR A 117 -25.07 8.16 -13.55
C THR A 117 -25.03 9.66 -13.29
N GLU A 118 -25.86 10.41 -14.02
CA GLU A 118 -26.07 11.83 -13.75
C GLU A 118 -26.51 12.08 -12.29
N HIS A 119 -27.39 11.22 -11.77
CA HIS A 119 -27.87 11.32 -10.39
C HIS A 119 -26.72 11.15 -9.39
N ASP A 120 -25.82 10.20 -9.62
CA ASP A 120 -24.65 9.97 -8.76
C ASP A 120 -23.74 11.20 -8.74
N VAL A 121 -23.52 11.82 -9.91
CA VAL A 121 -22.72 13.05 -10.03
C VAL A 121 -23.36 14.22 -9.30
N LEU A 122 -24.68 14.41 -9.44
CA LEU A 122 -25.40 15.52 -8.82
C LEU A 122 -25.51 15.38 -7.30
N THR A 123 -25.58 14.14 -6.79
CA THR A 123 -25.75 13.86 -5.36
C THR A 123 -24.44 13.52 -4.63
N GLY A 124 -23.35 13.31 -5.37
CA GLY A 124 -22.09 12.82 -4.82
C GLY A 124 -22.16 11.37 -4.33
N ALA A 125 -23.13 10.59 -4.79
CA ALA A 125 -23.28 9.19 -4.43
C ALA A 125 -22.27 8.29 -5.15
N ALA A 126 -22.00 7.12 -4.58
CA ALA A 126 -21.18 6.10 -5.23
C ALA A 126 -21.94 5.45 -6.42
N PRO A 127 -21.24 5.03 -7.49
CA PRO A 127 -21.88 4.40 -8.65
C PRO A 127 -22.50 3.06 -8.25
N ALA A 128 -23.81 2.92 -8.49
CA ALA A 128 -24.57 1.71 -8.18
C ALA A 128 -25.29 1.11 -9.40
N ALA A 129 -25.46 1.88 -10.47
CA ALA A 129 -26.15 1.42 -11.68
C ALA A 129 -25.26 0.46 -12.47
N LEU A 130 -25.83 -0.65 -12.96
CA LEU A 130 -25.14 -1.52 -13.92
C LEU A 130 -25.43 -1.06 -15.36
N PRO A 131 -24.47 -1.21 -16.28
CA PRO A 131 -24.70 -0.93 -17.69
C PRO A 131 -25.82 -1.84 -18.21
N PRO A 132 -26.72 -1.35 -19.10
CA PRO A 132 -27.69 -2.23 -19.74
C PRO A 132 -26.95 -3.37 -20.45
N ALA A 133 -27.45 -4.59 -20.27
CA ALA A 133 -26.94 -5.74 -21.00
C ALA A 133 -27.03 -5.43 -22.50
N GLY A 134 -25.91 -5.57 -23.22
CA GLY A 134 -25.89 -5.36 -24.66
C GLY A 134 -26.93 -6.28 -25.29
N GLN A 135 -27.94 -5.71 -25.93
CA GLN A 135 -28.94 -6.50 -26.65
C GLN A 135 -28.23 -7.13 -27.85
N GLU A 136 -28.08 -8.46 -27.84
CA GLU A 136 -27.71 -9.21 -29.04
C GLU A 136 -28.75 -8.88 -30.12
N ALA A 137 -28.30 -8.24 -31.20
CA ALA A 137 -29.13 -8.05 -32.38
C ALA A 137 -29.56 -9.44 -32.87
N PRO A 138 -30.87 -9.72 -33.06
CA PRO A 138 -31.28 -10.97 -33.67
C PRO A 138 -30.72 -11.03 -35.09
N GLY A 139 -29.90 -12.03 -35.36
CA GLY A 139 -29.39 -12.34 -36.69
C GLY A 139 -30.56 -12.52 -37.66
N GLY A 140 -30.63 -11.64 -38.66
CA GLY A 140 -31.51 -11.79 -39.81
C GLY A 140 -30.99 -12.88 -40.74
N ALA A 141 -31.94 -13.69 -41.23
CA ALA A 141 -31.79 -14.90 -42.05
C ALA A 141 -30.98 -14.73 -43.35
#